data_AF-A0A0V1KKI1-F1
#
_entry.id   AF-A0A0V1KKI1-F1
#
_cell.length_a   1.000
_cell.length_b   1.000
_cell.length_c   1.000
_cell.angle_alpha   90.00
_cell.angle_beta   90.00
_cell.angle_gamma   90.00
#
_symmetry.space_group_name_H-M   'P 1'
#
loop_
_entity.id
_entity.type
_entity.pdbx_description
1 polymer ?
#
loop_
_entity_poly.entity_id
_entity_poly.type
_entity_poly.pdbx_seq_one_letter_code
_entity_poly.pdbx_strand_id
1 'polypeptide(L)'
;MTLRIATPLIYYNDIPDAQMDSRPNLKKLANGESRLTPPLTVTQDTTTTGAQSLKVTIYSKGEKSRYEIYRRVLVRKLKTSIKVWTTRDKFLKSDCKTFGRNLKLVTSPISVDGHASSLENDVSQWIVSEPGNKFCVVDKPYHKSQAKEPAMAVCIDDATIFGHFNRIAQNVENCA
;
A
#
# COMPACT_ATOMS: atom_id res chain seq x y z
N MET A 1 -7.45 -10.64 9.19
CA MET A 1 -6.46 -11.62 8.63
C MET A 1 -5.28 -10.91 7.97
N THR A 2 -5.51 -9.79 7.26
CA THR A 2 -4.49 -8.93 6.63
C THR A 2 -3.30 -8.59 7.52
N LEU A 3 -3.54 -8.06 8.72
CA LEU A 3 -2.48 -7.71 9.67
C LEU A 3 -1.60 -8.90 10.08
N ARG A 4 -2.16 -10.10 10.23
CA ARG A 4 -1.37 -11.29 10.57
C ARG A 4 -0.36 -11.65 9.48
N ILE A 5 -0.71 -11.42 8.22
CA ILE A 5 0.18 -11.68 7.07
C ILE A 5 1.28 -10.64 6.99
N ALA A 6 1.00 -9.39 7.34
CA ALA A 6 1.99 -8.33 7.43
C ALA A 6 2.90 -8.44 8.67
N THR A 7 2.65 -9.41 9.56
CA THR A 7 3.47 -9.71 10.75
C THR A 7 4.03 -8.47 11.46
N PRO A 8 3.17 -7.51 11.88
CA PRO A 8 3.62 -6.28 12.49
C PRO A 8 4.26 -6.56 13.85
N LEU A 9 5.18 -5.69 14.26
CA LEU A 9 5.63 -5.63 15.63
C LEU A 9 4.55 -4.95 16.48
N ILE A 10 4.04 -5.66 17.49
CA ILE A 10 3.00 -5.16 18.40
C ILE A 10 3.70 -4.71 19.69
N TYR A 11 3.46 -3.46 20.10
CA TYR A 11 4.07 -2.86 21.28
C TYR A 11 3.00 -2.10 22.09
N TYR A 12 3.18 -2.04 23.43
CA TYR A 12 2.24 -1.43 24.40
C TYR A 12 0.77 -1.82 24.20
N ASN A 13 0.47 -3.12 24.28
CA ASN A 13 -0.87 -3.65 24.01
C ASN A 13 -1.71 -3.87 25.28
N ASP A 14 -2.18 -2.78 25.89
CA ASP A 14 -3.08 -2.81 27.04
C ASP A 14 -4.55 -2.92 26.59
N ILE A 15 -4.90 -4.04 25.96
CA ILE A 15 -6.28 -4.30 25.52
C ILE A 15 -7.02 -5.11 26.60
N PRO A 16 -8.16 -4.64 27.12
CA PRO A 16 -8.94 -5.40 28.10
C PRO A 16 -9.35 -6.79 27.60
N ASP A 17 -9.30 -7.80 28.46
CA ASP A 17 -9.62 -9.19 28.11
C ASP A 17 -10.98 -9.32 27.43
N ALA A 18 -12.00 -8.60 27.90
CA ALA A 18 -13.32 -8.60 27.28
C ALA A 18 -13.30 -8.15 25.79
N GLN A 19 -12.44 -7.20 25.43
CA GLN A 19 -12.27 -6.76 24.04
C GLN A 19 -11.46 -7.78 23.23
N MET A 20 -10.51 -8.47 23.84
CA MET A 20 -9.73 -9.54 23.19
C MET A 20 -10.58 -10.79 22.93
N ASP A 21 -11.38 -11.19 23.91
CA ASP A 21 -12.23 -12.38 23.85
C ASP A 21 -13.36 -12.23 22.84
N SER A 22 -13.91 -11.02 22.70
CA SER A 22 -14.89 -10.71 21.65
C SER A 22 -14.28 -10.68 20.24
N ARG A 23 -12.94 -10.66 20.11
CA ARG A 23 -12.23 -10.46 18.84
C ARG A 23 -11.13 -11.51 18.66
N PRO A 24 -11.48 -12.76 18.29
CA PRO A 24 -10.52 -13.86 18.22
C PRO A 24 -9.36 -13.59 17.25
N ASN A 25 -9.58 -12.86 16.14
CA ASN A 25 -8.51 -12.49 15.21
C ASN A 25 -7.52 -11.48 15.80
N LEU A 26 -8.00 -10.55 16.63
CA LEU A 26 -7.16 -9.60 17.36
C LEU A 26 -6.38 -10.32 18.45
N LYS A 27 -7.02 -11.24 19.19
CA LYS A 27 -6.38 -12.11 20.16
C LYS A 27 -5.22 -12.90 19.57
N LYS A 28 -5.44 -13.56 18.44
CA LYS A 28 -4.39 -14.29 17.71
C LYS A 28 -3.25 -13.39 17.24
N LEU A 29 -3.58 -12.17 16.80
CA LEU A 29 -2.58 -11.20 16.36
C LEU A 29 -1.70 -10.75 17.55
N ALA A 30 -2.31 -10.32 18.66
CA ALA A 30 -1.60 -9.88 19.86
C ALA A 30 -0.75 -10.99 20.50
N ASN A 31 -1.24 -12.24 20.46
CA ASN A 31 -0.51 -13.40 20.97
C ASN A 31 0.62 -13.88 20.04
N GLY A 32 0.84 -13.23 18.89
CA GLY A 32 1.91 -13.59 17.97
C GLY A 32 1.70 -14.91 17.22
N GLU A 33 0.46 -15.40 17.09
CA GLU A 33 0.18 -16.64 16.36
C GLU A 33 0.50 -16.48 14.86
N SER A 34 1.66 -16.97 14.46
CA SER A 34 2.32 -16.67 13.18
C SER A 34 2.25 -17.76 12.12
N ARG A 35 1.50 -18.86 12.36
CA ARG A 35 1.37 -19.93 11.36
C ARG A 35 0.55 -19.45 10.17
N LEU A 36 1.26 -18.91 9.17
CA LEU A 36 0.71 -18.46 7.89
C LEU A 36 0.77 -19.61 6.89
N THR A 37 -0.40 -20.06 6.44
CA THR A 37 -0.53 -20.95 5.29
C THR A 37 -0.78 -20.12 4.04
N PRO A 38 -0.34 -20.59 2.85
CA PRO A 38 -0.72 -19.96 1.59
C PRO A 38 -2.24 -19.80 1.47
N PRO A 39 -2.73 -18.75 0.77
CA PRO A 39 -1.96 -17.76 0.02
C PRO A 39 -1.25 -16.71 0.90
N LEU A 40 -0.01 -16.37 0.54
CA LEU A 40 0.83 -15.40 1.28
C LEU A 40 0.57 -13.94 0.88
N THR A 41 -0.53 -13.70 0.19
CA THR A 41 -1.06 -12.38 -0.14
C THR A 41 -2.54 -12.39 0.13
N VAL A 42 -3.07 -11.40 0.85
CA VAL A 42 -4.49 -11.29 1.15
C VAL A 42 -5.01 -9.91 0.74
N THR A 43 -6.27 -9.91 0.31
CA THR A 43 -7.05 -8.72 0.04
C THR A 43 -8.25 -8.75 0.98
N GLN A 44 -8.53 -7.62 1.63
CA GLN A 44 -9.70 -7.46 2.49
C GLN A 44 -10.39 -6.15 2.13
N ASP A 45 -11.67 -6.24 1.80
CA ASP A 45 -12.51 -5.07 1.66
C ASP A 45 -13.19 -4.74 2.98
N THR A 46 -13.38 -3.45 3.22
CA THR A 46 -14.08 -2.90 4.38
C THR A 46 -14.65 -1.53 4.04
N THR A 47 -15.39 -0.96 4.98
CA THR A 47 -16.00 0.36 4.83
C THR A 47 -15.93 1.09 6.16
N THR A 48 -15.65 2.40 6.13
CA THR A 48 -15.66 3.21 7.35
C THR A 48 -17.09 3.39 7.87
N THR A 49 -17.22 3.59 9.18
CA THR A 49 -18.49 3.97 9.80
C THR A 49 -18.71 5.48 9.62
N GLY A 50 -19.97 5.91 9.46
CA GLY A 50 -20.34 7.33 9.33
C GLY A 50 -21.22 7.62 8.12
N ALA A 51 -21.73 8.85 8.04
CA ALA A 51 -22.66 9.29 6.98
C ALA A 51 -22.02 9.31 5.58
N GLN A 52 -20.72 9.60 5.50
CA GLN A 52 -19.92 9.55 4.26
C GLN A 52 -18.96 8.37 4.35
N SER A 53 -19.52 7.16 4.18
CA SER A 53 -18.75 5.92 4.31
C SER A 53 -17.80 5.75 3.12
N LEU A 54 -16.53 5.44 3.42
CA LEU A 54 -15.47 5.26 2.42
C LEU A 54 -15.25 3.77 2.19
N LYS A 55 -15.20 3.36 0.92
CA LYS A 55 -14.79 2.01 0.54
C LYS A 55 -13.28 1.88 0.65
N VAL A 56 -12.83 0.92 1.45
CA VAL A 56 -11.42 0.68 1.73
C VAL A 56 -11.06 -0.74 1.38
N THR A 57 -9.97 -0.91 0.63
CA THR A 57 -9.38 -2.22 0.34
C THR A 57 -7.97 -2.28 0.93
N ILE A 58 -7.72 -3.30 1.74
CA ILE A 58 -6.42 -3.56 2.36
C ILE A 58 -5.75 -4.72 1.60
N TYR A 59 -4.54 -4.49 1.12
CA TYR A 59 -3.67 -5.50 0.53
C TYR A 59 -2.54 -5.81 1.49
N SER A 60 -2.25 -7.08 1.71
CA SER A 60 -1.12 -7.49 2.56
C SER A 60 -0.35 -8.60 1.89
N LYS A 61 0.97 -8.60 2.07
CA LYS A 61 1.87 -9.68 1.68
C LYS A 61 2.70 -10.11 2.89
N GLY A 62 3.00 -11.41 2.97
CA GLY A 62 3.97 -11.93 3.91
C GLY A 62 5.37 -11.93 3.33
N GLU A 63 6.39 -11.91 4.18
CA GLU A 63 7.81 -12.01 3.80
C GLU A 63 8.08 -13.19 2.85
N LYS A 64 7.49 -14.36 3.15
CA LYS A 64 7.70 -15.59 2.37
C LYS A 64 7.09 -15.54 0.97
N SER A 65 6.25 -14.53 0.64
CA SER A 65 5.70 -14.36 -0.71
C SER A 65 6.77 -14.00 -1.74
N ARG A 66 7.90 -13.40 -1.31
CA ARG A 66 8.98 -12.89 -2.18
C ARG A 66 8.51 -11.87 -3.24
N TYR A 67 7.32 -11.31 -3.07
CA TYR A 67 6.78 -10.26 -3.94
C TYR A 67 7.14 -8.89 -3.39
N GLU A 68 7.45 -7.92 -4.25
CA GLU A 68 7.32 -6.51 -3.87
C GLU A 68 5.84 -6.09 -3.96
N ILE A 69 5.40 -5.19 -3.07
CA ILE A 69 3.97 -4.90 -2.90
C ILE A 69 3.36 -4.14 -4.10
N TYR A 70 4.12 -3.36 -4.85
CA TYR A 70 3.57 -2.47 -5.87
C TYR A 70 3.17 -3.22 -7.13
N ARG A 71 4.11 -3.79 -7.87
CA ARG A 71 3.80 -4.42 -9.17
C ARG A 71 3.25 -5.83 -8.99
N ARG A 72 3.84 -6.65 -8.12
CA ARG A 72 3.48 -8.06 -7.95
C ARG A 72 2.21 -8.25 -7.12
N VAL A 73 1.78 -7.24 -6.36
CA VAL A 73 0.50 -7.25 -5.64
C VAL A 73 -0.44 -6.17 -6.18
N LEU A 74 -0.16 -4.88 -6.01
CA LEU A 74 -1.13 -3.82 -6.31
C LEU A 74 -1.50 -3.74 -7.79
N VAL A 75 -0.55 -3.64 -8.73
CA VAL A 75 -0.87 -3.59 -10.17
C VAL A 75 -1.67 -4.83 -10.61
N ARG A 76 -1.33 -6.02 -10.09
CA ARG A 76 -2.04 -7.26 -10.41
C ARG A 76 -3.47 -7.30 -9.84
N LYS A 77 -3.66 -6.79 -8.62
CA LYS A 77 -4.96 -6.80 -7.93
C LYS A 77 -5.89 -5.71 -8.42
N LEU A 78 -5.35 -4.50 -8.63
CA LEU A 78 -6.09 -3.36 -9.15
C LEU A 78 -6.38 -3.48 -10.66
N LYS A 79 -5.58 -4.27 -11.39
CA LYS A 79 -5.70 -4.50 -12.84
C LYS A 79 -5.68 -3.20 -13.68
N THR A 80 -5.12 -2.12 -13.14
CA THR A 80 -4.98 -0.80 -13.77
C THR A 80 -3.54 -0.32 -13.65
N SER A 81 -3.16 0.74 -14.37
CA SER A 81 -1.86 1.38 -14.16
C SER A 81 -1.85 2.17 -12.85
N ILE A 82 -0.68 2.38 -12.28
CA ILE A 82 -0.52 3.17 -11.06
C ILE A 82 0.62 4.17 -11.24
N LYS A 83 0.46 5.35 -10.67
CA LYS A 83 1.55 6.29 -10.41
C LYS A 83 1.99 6.14 -8.96
N VAL A 84 3.28 6.13 -8.71
CA VAL A 84 3.87 5.80 -7.41
C VAL A 84 4.81 6.91 -6.94
N TRP A 85 4.47 7.53 -5.81
CA TRP A 85 5.39 8.36 -5.03
C TRP A 85 5.93 7.54 -3.87
N THR A 86 7.25 7.39 -3.80
CA THR A 86 7.92 6.52 -2.84
C THR A 86 9.43 6.72 -2.94
N THR A 87 10.13 6.60 -1.81
CA THR A 87 11.58 6.45 -1.87
C THR A 87 11.92 5.14 -2.59
N ARG A 88 13.02 5.15 -3.35
CA ARG A 88 13.37 4.03 -4.23
C ARG A 88 14.87 3.77 -4.26
N ASP A 89 15.22 2.53 -4.55
CA ASP A 89 16.61 2.17 -4.86
C ASP A 89 16.89 2.34 -6.36
N LYS A 90 18.12 2.06 -6.78
CA LYS A 90 18.51 2.14 -8.20
C LYS A 90 18.12 0.90 -9.01
N PHE A 91 17.53 -0.11 -8.37
CA PHE A 91 17.27 -1.42 -8.98
C PHE A 91 15.87 -1.50 -9.57
N LEU A 92 14.87 -0.99 -8.86
CA LEU A 92 13.48 -0.98 -9.32
C LEU A 92 13.18 0.33 -10.07
N LYS A 93 12.58 0.21 -11.26
CA LYS A 93 12.27 1.32 -12.17
C LYS A 93 10.79 1.30 -12.56
N SER A 94 10.32 2.35 -13.23
CA SER A 94 9.03 2.31 -13.93
C SER A 94 8.95 1.07 -14.84
N ASP A 95 7.84 0.33 -14.76
CA ASP A 95 7.60 -0.89 -15.54
C ASP A 95 6.31 -0.73 -16.33
N CYS A 96 6.45 -0.66 -17.65
CA CYS A 96 5.33 -0.49 -18.57
C CYS A 96 5.19 -1.65 -19.56
N LYS A 97 5.64 -2.85 -19.14
CA LYS A 97 5.66 -4.05 -19.99
C LYS A 97 4.27 -4.60 -20.28
N THR A 98 3.23 -4.13 -19.61
CA THR A 98 1.87 -4.67 -19.72
C THR A 98 0.90 -3.56 -20.06
N PHE A 99 0.29 -3.63 -21.24
CA PHE A 99 -0.68 -2.64 -21.70
C PHE A 99 -1.80 -2.44 -20.66
N GLY A 100 -2.05 -1.17 -20.31
CA GLY A 100 -3.05 -0.77 -19.31
C GLY A 100 -2.72 -1.15 -17.86
N ARG A 101 -1.53 -1.70 -17.57
CA ARG A 101 -1.10 -2.13 -16.22
C ARG A 101 0.34 -1.74 -15.95
N ASN A 102 0.60 -0.44 -16.08
CA ASN A 102 1.92 0.15 -15.90
C ASN A 102 2.14 0.54 -14.43
N LEU A 103 3.39 0.47 -13.98
CA LEU A 103 3.87 1.13 -12.77
C LEU A 103 4.73 2.29 -13.21
N LYS A 104 4.26 3.52 -12.98
CA LYS A 104 4.98 4.75 -13.33
C LYS A 104 5.45 5.44 -12.05
N LEU A 105 6.73 5.75 -11.97
CA LEU A 105 7.31 6.42 -10.81
C LEU A 105 7.14 7.93 -10.93
N VAL A 106 6.57 8.57 -9.91
CA VAL A 106 6.45 10.04 -9.85
C VAL A 106 7.82 10.66 -9.62
N THR A 107 8.15 11.72 -10.34
CA THR A 107 9.45 12.40 -10.26
C THR A 107 9.45 13.54 -9.25
N SER A 108 10.59 13.74 -8.59
CA SER A 108 10.87 14.92 -7.76
C SER A 108 11.13 16.16 -8.64
N PRO A 109 10.79 17.38 -8.17
CA PRO A 109 9.96 17.65 -7.00
C PRO A 109 8.46 17.49 -7.30
N ILE A 110 7.69 17.17 -6.27
CA ILE A 110 6.22 17.36 -6.27
C ILE A 110 5.88 18.69 -5.58
N SER A 111 4.68 19.22 -5.85
CA SER A 111 4.14 20.39 -5.16
C SER A 111 2.93 19.97 -4.32
N VAL A 112 3.01 20.22 -3.02
CA VAL A 112 1.92 20.00 -2.06
C VAL A 112 1.50 21.36 -1.52
N ASP A 113 0.33 21.83 -1.95
CA ASP A 113 -0.19 23.14 -1.55
C ASP A 113 0.83 24.28 -1.75
N GLY A 114 1.49 24.30 -2.92
CA GLY A 114 2.51 25.28 -3.27
C GLY A 114 3.91 25.02 -2.69
N HIS A 115 4.06 24.06 -1.77
CA HIS A 115 5.33 23.71 -1.16
C HIS A 115 6.00 22.55 -1.92
N ALA A 116 7.26 22.75 -2.32
CA ALA A 116 8.03 21.71 -2.98
C ALA A 116 8.43 20.60 -2.00
N SER A 117 8.22 19.34 -2.38
CA SER A 117 8.70 18.15 -1.68
C SER A 117 9.53 17.28 -2.62
N SER A 118 10.58 16.66 -2.10
CA SER A 118 11.51 15.83 -2.87
C SER A 118 11.58 14.42 -2.31
N LEU A 119 12.01 13.46 -3.12
CA LEU A 119 12.12 12.05 -2.69
C LEU A 119 13.12 11.85 -1.54
N GLU A 120 14.08 12.75 -1.38
CA GLU A 120 15.08 12.71 -0.31
C GLU A 120 14.54 13.21 1.03
N ASN A 121 13.52 14.08 0.99
CA ASN A 121 12.95 14.75 2.16
C ASN A 121 11.53 14.24 2.51
N ASP A 122 10.98 13.32 1.71
CA ASP A 122 9.64 12.79 1.86
C ASP A 122 9.68 11.27 2.07
N VAL A 123 9.23 10.86 3.26
CA VAL A 123 9.15 9.44 3.64
C VAL A 123 7.77 8.85 3.41
N SER A 124 6.83 9.57 2.81
CA SER A 124 5.53 9.01 2.46
C SER A 124 5.64 8.05 1.28
N GLN A 125 4.79 7.04 1.26
CA GLN A 125 4.63 6.18 0.10
C GLN A 125 3.17 6.06 -0.27
N TRP A 126 2.83 6.50 -1.47
CA TRP A 126 1.46 6.46 -1.95
C TRP A 126 1.36 6.19 -3.43
N ILE A 127 0.19 5.70 -3.84
CA ILE A 127 -0.13 5.41 -5.22
C ILE A 127 -1.46 6.04 -5.61
N VAL A 128 -1.59 6.37 -6.89
CA VAL A 128 -2.88 6.70 -7.52
C VAL A 128 -3.09 5.83 -8.77
N SER A 129 -4.31 5.36 -8.99
CA SER A 129 -4.65 4.55 -10.17
C SER A 129 -4.80 5.38 -11.46
N GLU A 130 -4.46 4.83 -12.62
CA GLU A 130 -4.58 5.46 -13.92
C GLU A 130 -5.07 4.45 -14.99
N PRO A 131 -6.32 4.56 -15.48
CA PRO A 131 -7.42 5.38 -14.95
C PRO A 131 -7.95 4.80 -13.63
N GLY A 132 -8.71 5.61 -12.88
CA GLY A 132 -9.45 5.15 -11.70
C GLY A 132 -9.64 6.26 -10.67
N ASN A 133 -10.14 5.88 -9.49
CA ASN A 133 -10.44 6.75 -8.35
C ASN A 133 -9.81 6.22 -7.05
N LYS A 134 -8.72 5.45 -7.17
CA LYS A 134 -8.07 4.82 -6.04
C LYS A 134 -6.83 5.59 -5.65
N PHE A 135 -6.76 5.94 -4.38
CA PHE A 135 -5.57 6.42 -3.70
C PHE A 135 -5.17 5.36 -2.68
N CYS A 136 -3.89 5.00 -2.61
CA CYS A 136 -3.43 4.09 -1.56
C CYS A 136 -2.17 4.59 -0.87
N VAL A 137 -2.06 4.28 0.41
CA VAL A 137 -0.83 4.43 1.19
C VAL A 137 -0.19 3.05 1.37
N VAL A 138 1.13 3.00 1.29
CA VAL A 138 1.93 1.77 1.40
C VAL A 138 2.91 1.94 2.57
N ASP A 139 3.20 0.88 3.31
CA ASP A 139 4.08 0.91 4.49
C ASP A 139 5.56 0.65 4.17
N LYS A 140 5.87 0.28 2.93
CA LYS A 140 7.22 -0.06 2.47
C LYS A 140 7.60 0.71 1.21
N PRO A 141 8.85 1.17 1.11
CA PRO A 141 9.36 1.85 -0.08
C PRO A 141 9.49 0.91 -1.27
N TYR A 142 9.67 1.47 -2.48
CA TYR A 142 9.89 0.69 -3.69
C TYR A 142 11.35 0.27 -3.82
N HIS A 143 11.79 -0.58 -2.88
CA HIS A 143 13.13 -1.16 -2.83
C HIS A 143 13.08 -2.65 -3.17
N LYS A 144 14.12 -3.19 -3.79
CA LYS A 144 14.26 -4.62 -4.06
C LYS A 144 14.29 -5.45 -2.77
N SER A 145 14.84 -4.89 -1.69
CA SER A 145 14.92 -5.53 -0.37
C SER A 145 13.54 -5.85 0.22
N GLN A 146 12.53 -4.99 0.01
CA GLN A 146 11.19 -5.20 0.59
C GLN A 146 10.51 -6.49 0.09
N ALA A 147 10.97 -7.10 -1.00
CA ALA A 147 10.48 -8.41 -1.42
C ALA A 147 10.67 -9.49 -0.33
N LYS A 148 11.66 -9.31 0.57
CA LYS A 148 11.93 -10.19 1.71
C LYS A 148 11.33 -9.68 3.03
N GLU A 149 10.44 -8.69 2.98
CA GLU A 149 9.76 -8.14 4.16
C GLU A 149 8.25 -8.40 4.05
N PRO A 150 7.49 -8.39 5.15
CA PRO A 150 6.04 -8.17 5.04
C PRO A 150 5.76 -6.74 4.54
N ALA A 151 4.60 -6.54 3.91
CA ALA A 151 4.12 -5.19 3.56
C ALA A 151 2.60 -5.13 3.48
N MET A 152 2.08 -3.92 3.59
CA MET A 152 0.67 -3.59 3.52
C MET A 152 0.44 -2.35 2.66
N ALA A 153 -0.71 -2.32 2.00
CA ALA A 153 -1.25 -1.12 1.39
C ALA A 153 -2.72 -0.96 1.74
N VAL A 154 -3.14 0.26 2.03
CA VAL A 154 -4.53 0.62 2.28
C VAL A 154 -4.98 1.54 1.15
N CYS A 155 -5.94 1.07 0.37
CA CYS A 155 -6.51 1.79 -0.76
C CYS A 155 -7.90 2.33 -0.42
N ILE A 156 -8.12 3.61 -0.69
CA ILE A 156 -9.40 4.31 -0.57
C ILE A 156 -9.94 4.52 -1.98
N ASP A 157 -11.20 4.17 -2.18
CA ASP A 157 -11.94 4.39 -3.42
C ASP A 157 -12.79 5.66 -3.24
N ASP A 158 -12.19 6.81 -3.55
CA ASP A 158 -12.80 8.13 -3.42
C ASP A 158 -12.22 9.09 -4.47
N ALA A 159 -13.11 9.67 -5.29
CA ALA A 159 -12.72 10.51 -6.41
C ALA A 159 -12.08 11.85 -5.97
N THR A 160 -12.48 12.38 -4.82
CA THR A 160 -11.96 13.66 -4.31
C THR A 160 -10.53 13.49 -3.85
N ILE A 161 -10.28 12.49 -2.97
CA ILE A 161 -8.94 12.15 -2.47
C ILE A 161 -8.02 11.80 -3.65
N PHE A 162 -8.47 10.90 -4.53
CA PHE A 162 -7.75 10.57 -5.75
C PHE A 162 -7.39 11.82 -6.57
N GLY A 163 -8.36 12.72 -6.78
CA GLY A 163 -8.18 13.93 -7.57
C GLY A 163 -7.08 14.84 -7.02
N HIS A 164 -6.98 14.98 -5.70
CA HIS A 164 -5.90 15.75 -5.07
C HIS A 164 -4.53 15.14 -5.34
N PHE A 165 -4.34 13.85 -5.08
CA PHE A 165 -3.04 13.20 -5.28
C PHE A 165 -2.68 13.02 -6.75
N ASN A 166 -3.65 12.85 -7.64
CA ASN A 166 -3.38 12.77 -9.07
C ASN A 166 -2.89 14.12 -9.64
N ARG A 167 -3.32 15.26 -9.08
CA ARG A 167 -2.75 16.58 -9.42
C ARG A 167 -1.31 16.74 -8.94
N ILE A 168 -0.92 16.07 -7.85
CA ILE A 168 0.46 16.04 -7.36
C ILE A 168 1.33 15.14 -8.26
N ALA A 169 0.78 13.99 -8.70
CA ALA A 169 1.44 13.01 -9.56
C ALA A 169 1.44 13.38 -11.07
N GLN A 170 1.74 14.63 -11.42
CA GLN A 170 1.75 15.07 -12.82
C GLN A 170 2.96 14.52 -13.59
N ASN A 171 4.14 14.60 -12.99
CA ASN A 171 5.39 14.23 -13.65
C ASN A 171 5.80 12.82 -13.24
N VAL A 172 6.07 11.98 -14.24
CA VAL A 172 6.48 10.58 -14.03
C VAL A 172 7.70 10.25 -14.88
N GLU A 173 8.53 9.35 -14.38
CA GLU A 173 9.68 8.82 -15.10
C GLU A 173 9.22 8.07 -16.34
N ASN A 174 9.99 8.21 -17.41
CA ASN A 174 9.81 7.39 -18.60
C ASN A 174 9.95 5.91 -18.26
N CYS A 175 9.15 5.09 -18.92
CA CYS A 175 9.25 3.65 -18.82
C CYS A 175 10.59 3.19 -19.39
N ALA A 176 11.27 2.29 -18.67
CA ALA A 176 12.50 1.64 -19.13
C ALA A 176 12.20 0.41 -20.00
#